data_AF-A0A0K0Y7U2-F1
#
_entry.id   AF-A0A0K0Y7U2-F1
#
_cell.length_a   1.000
_cell.length_b   1.000
_cell.length_c   1.000
_cell.angle_alpha   90.00
_cell.angle_beta   90.00
_cell.angle_gamma   90.00
#
_symmetry.space_group_name_H-M   'P 1'
#
loop_
_entity.id
_entity.type
_entity.pdbx_description
1 polymer ?
#
loop_
_entity_poly.entity_id
_entity_poly.type
_entity_poly.pdbx_seq_one_letter_code
_entity_poly.pdbx_strand_id
1 'polypeptide(L)'
;MRLGRQITGVVALVSYLLMGAMVYITVLPGADWHWPPDFHLLGYDAQSIAPFTEAISEQARTTYSVILSRIDRIFIVTLALWMALYGWRGSWVRYFVAGLAALYAAIDLSENVAIYRFMFIDVMEPAIIGVAHHLTMAKFASLYLCVLVLIVHLRRTA
;
A
#
# COMPACT_ATOMS: atom_id res chain seq x y z
N MET A 1 -17.89 14.39 -11.41
CA MET A 1 -16.67 13.56 -11.62
C MET A 1 -15.35 14.33 -11.47
N ARG A 2 -15.17 15.50 -12.12
CA ARG A 2 -13.90 16.26 -12.04
C ARG A 2 -13.48 16.62 -10.61
N LEU A 3 -14.40 17.16 -9.81
CA LEU A 3 -14.15 17.49 -8.40
C LEU A 3 -13.76 16.25 -7.57
N GLY A 4 -14.49 15.13 -7.74
CA GLY A 4 -14.18 13.88 -7.05
C GLY A 4 -12.78 13.34 -7.37
N ARG A 5 -12.34 13.43 -8.62
CA ARG A 5 -10.97 13.09 -9.04
C ARG A 5 -9.92 13.99 -8.39
N GLN A 6 -10.19 15.28 -8.27
CA GLN A 6 -9.27 16.22 -7.63
C GLN A 6 -9.16 15.94 -6.14
N ILE A 7 -10.29 15.80 -5.44
CA ILE A 7 -10.31 15.52 -4.00
C ILE A 7 -9.59 14.20 -3.69
N THR A 8 -10.00 13.10 -4.33
CA THR A 8 -9.37 11.78 -4.09
C THR A 8 -7.88 11.79 -4.41
N GLY A 9 -7.47 12.48 -5.48
CA GLY A 9 -6.06 12.59 -5.86
C GLY A 9 -5.23 13.42 -4.89
N VAL A 10 -5.77 14.54 -4.41
CA VAL A 10 -5.10 15.39 -3.41
C VAL A 10 -4.97 14.64 -2.10
N VAL A 11 -6.03 13.96 -1.63
CA VAL A 11 -5.96 13.17 -0.38
C VAL A 11 -4.97 12.01 -0.51
N ALA A 12 -4.97 11.29 -1.65
CA ALA A 12 -3.99 10.24 -1.90
C ALA A 12 -2.56 10.79 -1.92
N LEU A 13 -2.32 11.93 -2.58
CA LEU A 13 -0.99 12.55 -2.61
C LEU A 13 -0.53 13.01 -1.22
N VAL A 14 -1.39 13.70 -0.47
CA VAL A 14 -1.05 14.21 0.86
C VAL A 14 -0.81 13.06 1.83
N SER A 15 -1.63 12.00 1.81
CA SER A 15 -1.43 10.83 2.66
C SER A 15 -0.15 10.07 2.30
N TYR A 16 0.17 9.92 1.01
CA TYR A 16 1.43 9.35 0.55
C TYR A 16 2.65 10.15 1.03
N LEU A 17 2.62 11.48 0.89
CA LEU A 17 3.71 12.35 1.35
C LEU A 17 3.86 12.33 2.87
N LEU A 18 2.74 12.35 3.60
CA LEU A 18 2.75 12.26 5.06
C LEU A 18 3.34 10.92 5.52
N MET A 19 2.88 9.81 4.94
CA MET A 19 3.42 8.48 5.23
C MET A 19 4.92 8.40 4.92
N GLY A 20 5.33 8.87 3.74
CA GLY A 20 6.75 8.92 3.36
C GLY A 20 7.59 9.73 4.34
N ALA A 21 7.08 10.89 4.79
CA ALA A 21 7.75 11.69 5.81
C ALA A 21 7.84 10.97 7.16
N MET A 22 6.76 10.32 7.62
CA MET A 22 6.77 9.54 8.86
C MET A 22 7.74 8.36 8.79
N VAL A 23 7.79 7.65 7.65
CA VAL A 23 8.75 6.55 7.44
C VAL A 23 10.17 7.08 7.47
N TYR A 24 10.46 8.13 6.70
CA TYR A 24 11.82 8.65 6.55
C TYR A 24 12.36 9.32 7.81
N ILE A 25 11.53 10.09 8.51
CA ILE A 25 11.96 10.90 9.66
C ILE A 25 11.97 10.07 10.96
N THR A 26 11.12 9.04 11.06
CA THR A 26 10.93 8.32 12.33
C THR A 26 11.15 6.83 12.21
N VAL A 27 10.57 6.14 11.22
CA VAL A 27 10.65 4.68 11.15
C VAL A 27 12.04 4.21 10.75
N LEU A 28 12.61 4.73 9.66
CA LEU A 28 13.94 4.32 9.18
C LEU A 28 15.04 4.64 10.19
N PRO A 29 15.16 5.86 10.74
CA PRO A 29 16.22 6.14 11.70
C PRO A 29 16.07 5.32 12.98
N GLY A 30 14.82 5.04 13.39
CA GLY A 30 14.55 4.22 14.55
C GLY A 30 14.62 2.71 14.30
N ALA A 31 14.99 2.26 13.09
CA ALA A 31 15.20 0.85 12.73
C ALA A 31 16.57 0.65 12.05
N ASP A 32 17.57 1.46 12.42
CA ASP A 32 18.93 1.44 11.86
C ASP A 32 18.98 1.50 10.32
N TRP A 33 18.04 2.23 9.72
CA TRP A 33 17.86 2.39 8.28
C TRP A 33 17.51 1.10 7.52
N HIS A 34 17.09 0.05 8.22
CA HIS A 34 16.51 -1.13 7.59
C HIS A 34 15.12 -0.80 7.02
N TRP A 35 14.84 -1.34 5.84
CA TRP A 35 13.58 -1.10 5.17
C TRP A 35 12.43 -1.86 5.84
N PRO A 36 11.26 -1.24 5.99
CA PRO A 36 10.07 -1.95 6.43
C PRO A 36 9.64 -3.03 5.43
N PRO A 37 8.94 -4.08 5.88
CA PRO A 37 8.52 -5.20 5.03
C PRO A 37 7.75 -4.79 3.76
N ASP A 38 6.90 -3.76 3.83
CA ASP A 38 6.07 -3.27 2.74
C ASP A 38 6.84 -2.64 1.56
N PHE A 39 8.14 -2.39 1.72
CA PHE A 39 9.02 -1.87 0.65
C PHE A 39 9.67 -2.96 -0.20
N HIS A 40 9.55 -4.23 0.20
CA HIS A 40 10.15 -5.34 -0.52
C HIS A 40 9.25 -5.76 -1.70
N LEU A 41 9.49 -5.16 -2.87
CA LEU A 41 8.70 -5.36 -4.11
C LEU A 41 8.51 -6.84 -4.51
N LEU A 42 9.54 -7.66 -4.27
CA LEU A 42 9.54 -9.09 -4.60
C LEU A 42 9.08 -9.97 -3.42
N GLY A 43 8.48 -9.36 -2.42
CA GLY A 43 8.17 -9.98 -1.13
C GLY A 43 9.41 -10.18 -0.28
N TYR A 44 9.20 -10.77 0.89
CA TYR A 44 10.20 -11.02 1.92
C TYR A 44 9.94 -12.32 2.67
N ASP A 45 10.94 -12.83 3.38
CA ASP A 45 10.76 -13.86 4.41
C ASP A 45 11.17 -13.34 5.79
N ALA A 46 11.01 -14.18 6.82
CA ALA A 46 11.36 -13.82 8.19
C ALA A 46 12.83 -13.39 8.34
N GLN A 47 13.76 -14.00 7.59
CA GLN A 47 15.18 -13.68 7.69
C GLN A 47 15.47 -12.30 7.08
N SER A 48 14.84 -11.98 5.95
CA SER A 48 15.06 -10.71 5.26
C SER A 48 14.49 -9.49 5.99
N ILE A 49 13.45 -9.68 6.81
CA ILE A 49 12.87 -8.61 7.64
C ILE A 49 13.38 -8.59 9.08
N ALA A 50 14.08 -9.64 9.52
CA ALA A 50 14.62 -9.74 10.87
C ALA A 50 15.40 -8.47 11.30
N PRO A 51 16.34 -7.93 10.49
CA PRO A 51 17.08 -6.73 10.86
C PRO A 51 16.18 -5.53 11.18
N PHE A 52 15.10 -5.34 10.42
CA PHE A 52 14.13 -4.29 10.70
C PHE A 52 13.37 -4.56 12.00
N THR A 53 12.85 -5.77 12.18
CA THR A 53 12.03 -6.13 13.35
C THR A 53 12.82 -6.12 14.66
N GLU A 54 14.12 -6.41 14.60
CA GLU A 54 15.02 -6.43 15.75
C GLU A 54 15.53 -5.03 16.09
N ALA A 55 15.83 -4.19 15.10
CA ALA A 55 16.37 -2.85 15.31
C ALA A 55 15.29 -1.79 15.65
N ILE A 56 14.01 -2.05 15.32
CA ILE A 56 12.97 -1.02 15.44
C ILE A 56 12.71 -0.62 16.91
N SER A 57 13.04 0.63 17.23
CA SER A 57 12.75 1.30 18.50
C SER A 57 11.25 1.44 18.76
N GLU A 58 10.86 1.61 20.02
CA GLU A 58 9.46 1.73 20.43
C GLU A 58 8.73 2.92 19.78
N GLN A 59 9.42 4.06 19.65
CA GLN A 59 8.87 5.25 19.00
C GLN A 59 8.61 5.01 17.50
N ALA A 60 9.57 4.41 16.80
CA ALA A 60 9.43 4.04 15.39
C ALA A 60 8.33 2.99 15.21
N ARG A 61 8.28 1.99 16.09
CA ARG A 61 7.26 0.93 16.12
C ARG A 61 5.85 1.52 16.30
N THR A 62 5.68 2.48 17.21
CA THR A 62 4.41 3.19 17.41
C THR A 62 4.02 3.96 16.16
N THR A 63 4.96 4.67 15.54
CA THR A 63 4.73 5.44 14.31
C THR A 63 4.34 4.53 13.16
N TYR A 64 5.04 3.42 12.98
CA TYR A 64 4.74 2.42 11.97
C TYR A 64 3.36 1.78 12.18
N SER A 65 2.97 1.53 13.43
CA SER A 65 1.62 1.04 13.75
C SER A 65 0.52 2.00 13.30
N VAL A 66 0.74 3.32 13.43
CA VAL A 66 -0.20 4.37 13.00
C VAL A 66 -0.30 4.43 11.48
N ILE A 67 0.83 4.24 10.78
CA ILE A 67 0.87 4.17 9.32
C ILE A 67 -0.03 3.03 8.84
N LEU A 68 0.28 1.79 9.24
CA LEU A 68 -0.43 0.57 8.79
C LEU A 68 -1.93 0.59 9.16
N SER A 69 -2.25 1.08 10.36
CA SER A 69 -3.63 1.02 10.87
C SER A 69 -4.53 2.19 10.45
N ARG A 70 -3.97 3.32 10.01
CA ARG A 70 -4.74 4.54 9.75
C ARG A 70 -4.34 5.24 8.45
N ILE A 71 -3.10 5.71 8.37
CA ILE A 71 -2.69 6.62 7.29
C ILE A 71 -2.72 5.88 5.94
N ASP A 72 -2.19 4.67 5.92
CA ASP A 72 -2.11 3.90 4.69
C ASP A 72 -3.49 3.44 4.20
N ARG A 73 -4.42 3.16 5.12
CA ARG A 73 -5.83 2.89 4.75
C ARG A 73 -6.48 4.06 4.01
N ILE A 74 -6.21 5.30 4.45
CA ILE A 74 -6.71 6.50 3.78
C ILE A 74 -6.10 6.59 2.38
N PHE A 75 -4.78 6.38 2.27
CA PHE A 75 -4.07 6.37 0.99
C PHE A 75 -4.65 5.33 0.03
N ILE A 76 -4.73 4.06 0.44
CA ILE A 76 -5.21 2.95 -0.38
C ILE A 76 -6.61 3.21 -0.93
N VAL A 77 -7.54 3.57 -0.05
CA VAL A 77 -8.94 3.81 -0.44
C VAL A 77 -9.02 5.00 -1.40
N THR A 78 -8.33 6.09 -1.10
CA THR A 78 -8.39 7.30 -1.93
C THR A 78 -7.69 7.12 -3.27
N LEU A 79 -6.58 6.37 -3.33
CA LEU A 79 -5.91 6.01 -4.57
C LEU A 79 -6.78 5.09 -5.43
N ALA A 80 -7.39 4.06 -4.85
CA ALA A 80 -8.29 3.16 -5.58
C ALA A 80 -9.50 3.91 -6.15
N LEU A 81 -10.13 4.78 -5.35
CA LEU A 81 -11.21 5.64 -5.81
C LEU A 81 -10.74 6.59 -6.92
N TRP A 82 -9.55 7.17 -6.78
CA TRP A 82 -8.97 8.05 -7.79
C TRP A 82 -8.78 7.32 -9.13
N MET A 83 -8.17 6.12 -9.12
CA MET A 83 -7.98 5.29 -10.31
C MET A 83 -9.31 4.92 -10.96
N ALA A 84 -10.27 4.46 -10.17
CA ALA A 84 -11.61 4.12 -10.65
C ALA A 84 -12.30 5.33 -11.30
N LEU A 85 -12.29 6.50 -10.65
CA LEU A 85 -12.90 7.72 -11.17
C LEU A 85 -12.20 8.22 -12.44
N TYR A 86 -10.87 8.11 -12.55
CA TYR A 86 -10.11 8.47 -13.75
C TYR A 86 -10.42 7.55 -14.92
N GLY A 87 -10.51 6.24 -14.66
CA GLY A 87 -10.87 5.20 -15.63
C GLY A 87 -12.35 5.17 -16.00
N TRP A 88 -13.19 5.94 -15.32
CA TRP A 88 -14.63 5.95 -15.56
C TRP A 88 -15.01 6.76 -16.81
N ARG A 89 -14.66 6.26 -17.99
CA ARG A 89 -14.94 6.83 -19.32
C ARG A 89 -15.52 5.76 -20.25
N GLY A 90 -16.20 6.19 -21.32
CA GLY A 90 -16.99 5.32 -22.22
C GLY A 90 -16.26 4.03 -22.63
N SER A 91 -17.03 2.92 -22.72
CA SER A 91 -16.66 1.50 -22.88
C SER A 91 -16.79 0.65 -21.60
N TRP A 92 -16.83 -0.67 -21.78
CA TRP A 92 -16.87 -1.66 -20.70
C TRP A 92 -15.58 -1.67 -19.85
N VAL A 93 -14.48 -1.12 -20.38
CA VAL A 93 -13.17 -1.07 -19.72
C VAL A 93 -13.22 -0.29 -18.40
N ARG A 94 -14.19 0.64 -18.23
CA ARG A 94 -14.41 1.33 -16.95
C ARG A 94 -14.67 0.39 -15.78
N TYR A 95 -15.42 -0.68 -16.00
CA TYR A 95 -15.74 -1.67 -14.98
C TYR A 95 -14.52 -2.53 -14.66
N PHE A 96 -13.72 -2.82 -15.68
CA PHE A 96 -12.47 -3.55 -15.51
C PHE A 96 -11.45 -2.75 -14.70
N VAL A 97 -11.25 -1.45 -14.99
CA VAL A 97 -10.38 -0.57 -14.20
C VAL A 97 -10.90 -0.41 -12.77
N ALA A 98 -12.20 -0.19 -12.58
CA ALA A 98 -12.79 -0.09 -11.25
C ALA A 98 -12.62 -1.39 -10.45
N GLY A 99 -12.79 -2.55 -11.10
CA GLY A 99 -12.56 -3.87 -10.50
C GLY A 99 -11.11 -4.08 -10.10
N LEU A 100 -10.15 -3.71 -10.96
CA LEU A 100 -8.73 -3.78 -10.64
C LEU A 100 -8.33 -2.85 -9.49
N ALA A 101 -8.88 -1.64 -9.45
CA ALA A 101 -8.65 -0.70 -8.35
C ALA A 101 -9.21 -1.22 -7.02
N ALA A 102 -10.39 -1.85 -7.04
CA ALA A 102 -10.97 -2.49 -5.86
C ALA A 102 -10.17 -3.72 -5.42
N LEU A 103 -9.70 -4.53 -6.36
CA LEU A 103 -8.85 -5.70 -6.09
C LEU A 103 -7.52 -5.26 -5.44
N TYR A 104 -6.86 -4.25 -5.99
CA TYR A 104 -5.68 -3.64 -5.40
C TYR A 104 -5.96 -3.22 -3.94
N ALA A 105 -7.03 -2.46 -3.71
CA ALA A 105 -7.34 -1.97 -2.36
C ALA A 105 -7.59 -3.12 -1.38
N ALA A 106 -8.29 -4.17 -1.81
CA ALA A 106 -8.54 -5.34 -0.97
C ALA A 106 -7.24 -6.07 -0.60
N ILE A 107 -6.33 -6.25 -1.56
CA ILE A 107 -5.03 -6.91 -1.33
C ILE A 107 -4.18 -6.06 -0.39
N ASP A 108 -4.07 -4.76 -0.65
CA ASP A 108 -3.21 -3.85 0.11
C ASP A 108 -3.70 -3.67 1.56
N LEU A 109 -5.02 -3.53 1.77
CA LEU A 109 -5.59 -3.53 3.12
C LEU A 109 -5.37 -4.85 3.86
N SER A 110 -5.43 -5.98 3.14
CA SER A 110 -5.16 -7.30 3.75
C SER A 110 -3.69 -7.45 4.12
N GLU A 111 -2.79 -6.93 3.30
CA GLU A 111 -1.35 -6.92 3.56
C GLU A 111 -1.01 -6.12 4.80
N ASN A 112 -1.56 -4.90 4.91
CA ASN A 112 -1.41 -4.05 6.09
C ASN A 112 -1.87 -4.75 7.38
N VAL A 113 -2.97 -5.51 7.32
CA VAL A 113 -3.45 -6.30 8.45
C VAL A 113 -2.47 -7.43 8.78
N ALA A 114 -1.93 -8.12 7.78
CA ALA A 114 -0.96 -9.20 7.98
C ALA A 114 0.35 -8.68 8.59
N ILE A 115 0.89 -7.56 8.08
CA ILE A 115 2.05 -6.88 8.65
C ILE A 115 1.78 -6.44 10.08
N TYR A 116 0.63 -5.81 10.32
CA TYR A 116 0.27 -5.40 11.67
C TYR A 116 0.20 -6.60 12.63
N ARG A 117 -0.32 -7.74 12.19
CA ARG A 117 -0.36 -8.95 13.02
C ARG A 117 1.03 -9.46 13.37
N PHE A 118 1.91 -9.71 12.39
CA PHE A 118 3.22 -10.28 12.70
C PHE A 118 4.17 -9.30 13.38
N MET A 119 3.92 -8.00 13.29
CA MET A 119 4.74 -6.97 13.97
C MET A 119 4.29 -6.71 15.41
N PHE A 120 2.99 -6.84 15.73
CA PHE A 120 2.44 -6.32 16.99
C PHE A 120 1.57 -7.29 17.79
N ILE A 121 1.04 -8.36 17.19
CA ILE A 121 0.10 -9.28 17.85
C ILE A 121 0.71 -10.69 17.93
N ASP A 122 0.88 -11.32 16.77
CA ASP A 122 1.34 -12.69 16.59
C ASP A 122 2.81 -12.65 16.15
N VAL A 123 3.66 -12.15 17.05
CA VAL A 123 5.01 -11.67 16.71
C VAL A 123 5.81 -12.74 15.97
N MET A 124 6.21 -12.40 14.74
CA MET A 124 7.04 -13.21 13.86
C MET A 124 6.49 -14.62 13.56
N GLU A 125 5.17 -14.82 13.59
CA GLU A 125 4.56 -16.10 13.20
C GLU A 125 4.83 -16.41 11.71
N PRO A 126 5.51 -17.54 11.38
CA PRO A 126 5.94 -17.82 10.01
C PRO A 126 4.80 -17.91 8.99
N ALA A 127 3.64 -18.43 9.40
CA ALA A 127 2.48 -18.55 8.53
C ALA A 127 1.94 -17.17 8.12
N ILE A 128 1.91 -16.21 9.04
CA ILE A 128 1.44 -14.85 8.78
C ILE A 128 2.45 -14.10 7.91
N ILE A 129 3.76 -14.27 8.16
CA ILE A 129 4.81 -13.71 7.31
C ILE A 129 4.69 -14.23 5.87
N GLY A 130 4.46 -15.54 5.69
CA GLY A 130 4.27 -16.13 4.37
C GLY A 130 3.03 -15.59 3.64
N VAL A 131 1.94 -15.36 4.35
CA VAL A 131 0.75 -14.68 3.79
C VAL A 131 1.09 -13.24 3.40
N ALA A 132 1.74 -12.50 4.28
CA ALA A 132 2.09 -11.10 4.06
C ALA A 132 3.05 -10.95 2.86
N HIS A 133 4.05 -11.82 2.73
CA HIS A 133 4.95 -11.92 1.59
C HIS A 133 4.19 -11.96 0.26
N HIS A 134 3.26 -12.91 0.11
CA HIS A 134 2.49 -13.07 -1.12
C HIS A 134 1.54 -11.89 -1.36
N LEU A 135 0.96 -11.33 -0.30
CA LEU A 135 0.12 -10.13 -0.42
C LEU A 135 0.93 -8.91 -0.86
N THR A 136 2.17 -8.73 -0.39
CA THR A 136 3.06 -7.65 -0.83
C THR A 136 3.39 -7.79 -2.32
N MET A 137 3.71 -9.00 -2.80
CA MET A 137 3.90 -9.22 -4.24
C MET A 137 2.62 -8.92 -5.04
N ALA A 138 1.47 -9.39 -4.55
CA ALA A 138 0.18 -9.23 -5.22
C ALA A 138 -0.29 -7.77 -5.24
N LYS A 139 -0.01 -6.98 -4.20
CA LYS A 139 -0.38 -5.55 -4.14
C LYS A 139 0.34 -4.75 -5.22
N PHE A 140 1.65 -4.98 -5.38
CA PHE A 140 2.43 -4.34 -6.44
C PHE A 140 1.98 -4.82 -7.82
N ALA A 141 1.83 -6.13 -8.03
CA ALA A 141 1.38 -6.67 -9.32
C ALA A 141 0.01 -6.12 -9.74
N SER A 142 -0.96 -6.09 -8.82
CA SER A 142 -2.30 -5.56 -9.08
C SER A 142 -2.30 -4.04 -9.31
N LEU A 143 -1.52 -3.27 -8.55
CA LEU A 143 -1.35 -1.83 -8.75
C LEU A 143 -0.75 -1.52 -10.13
N TYR A 144 0.36 -2.18 -10.49
CA TYR A 144 1.01 -2.01 -11.79
C TYR A 144 0.06 -2.34 -12.95
N LEU A 145 -0.67 -3.45 -12.84
CA LEU A 145 -1.66 -3.84 -13.85
C LEU A 145 -2.78 -2.80 -13.95
N CYS A 146 -3.31 -2.33 -12.82
CA CYS A 146 -4.36 -1.31 -12.79
C CYS A 146 -3.90 -0.01 -13.47
N VAL A 147 -2.71 0.47 -13.14
CA VAL A 147 -2.12 1.68 -13.73
C VAL A 147 -1.88 1.50 -15.24
N LEU A 148 -1.33 0.36 -15.67
CA LEU A 148 -1.08 0.07 -17.08
C LEU A 148 -2.39 0.08 -17.89
N VAL A 149 -3.41 -0.64 -17.41
CA VAL A 149 -4.73 -0.70 -18.05
C VAL A 149 -5.36 0.70 -18.09
N LEU A 150 -5.25 1.47 -17.00
CA LEU A 150 -5.74 2.84 -16.94
C LEU A 150 -5.06 3.71 -17.99
N ILE A 151 -3.72 3.69 -18.10
CA ILE A 151 -2.97 4.47 -19.10
C ILE A 151 -3.42 4.11 -20.52
N VAL A 152 -3.51 2.82 -20.84
CA VAL A 152 -3.96 2.34 -22.16
C VAL A 152 -5.39 2.79 -22.44
N HIS A 153 -6.29 2.67 -21.48
CA HIS A 153 -7.67 3.12 -21.60
C HIS A 153 -7.76 4.64 -21.84
N LEU A 154 -7.00 5.43 -21.09
CA LEU A 154 -6.96 6.89 -21.25
C LEU A 154 -6.44 7.31 -22.62
N ARG A 155 -5.40 6.64 -23.14
CA ARG A 155 -4.86 6.93 -24.48
C ARG A 155 -5.83 6.60 -25.61
N ARG A 156 -6.69 5.59 -25.45
CA ARG A 156 -7.70 5.21 -26.45
C ARG A 156 -8.95 6.09 -26.44
N THR A 157 -9.13 6.89 -25.39
CA THR A 157 -10.33 7.71 -25.18
C THR A 157 -10.02 9.22 -25.21
N ALA A 158 -8.76 9.59 -25.45
CA ALA A 158 -8.29 10.95 -25.73
C ALA A 158 -8.35 11.21 -27.23
#